data_AF-A0A372NUJ1-F1
#
_entry.id   AF-A0A372NUJ1-F1
#
_cell.length_a   1.000
_cell.length_b   1.000
_cell.length_c   1.000
_cell.angle_alpha   90.00
_cell.angle_beta   90.00
_cell.angle_gamma   90.00
#
_symmetry.space_group_name_H-M   'P 1'
#
loop_
_entity.id
_entity.type
_entity.pdbx_description
1 polymer ?
#
loop_
_entity_poly.entity_id
_entity_poly.type
_entity_poly.pdbx_seq_one_letter_code
_entity_poly.pdbx_strand_id
1 'polypeptide(L)'
;MPVIRMTGDMDIKPGHVYVLIQNTFITIDGQQLILQERKKDEIINRAVDIFFHSLAESFGSEAVGIVLSGGGSDGLEGTKAIEKAGGYVMVQTPDTSKFSGMPNSVVQGDDPHIVASPVELAEKLKAWVDRQI
;
A
#
# COMPACT_ATOMS: atom_id res chain seq x y z
N MET A 1 9.62 16.81 -2.61
CA MET A 1 9.58 15.46 -2.01
C MET A 1 10.62 14.59 -2.70
N PRO A 2 11.69 14.16 -2.02
CA PRO A 2 12.65 13.20 -2.57
C PRO A 2 12.04 11.82 -2.80
N VAL A 3 12.53 11.12 -3.83
CA VAL A 3 12.24 9.72 -4.13
C VAL A 3 13.50 8.90 -3.87
N ILE A 4 13.44 7.99 -2.91
CA ILE A 4 14.58 7.22 -2.40
C ILE A 4 14.38 5.75 -2.77
N ARG A 5 15.38 5.16 -3.42
CA ARG A 5 15.43 3.71 -3.58
C ARG A 5 15.95 3.08 -2.29
N MET A 6 15.26 2.05 -1.83
CA MET A 6 15.67 1.35 -0.62
C MET A 6 16.90 0.48 -0.90
N THR A 7 17.93 0.63 -0.05
CA THR A 7 19.20 -0.14 -0.10
C THR A 7 19.48 -0.88 1.20
N GLY A 8 18.57 -0.80 2.16
CA GLY A 8 18.64 -1.35 3.51
C GLY A 8 17.51 -0.77 4.34
N ASP A 9 17.57 -0.98 5.65
CA ASP A 9 16.59 -0.43 6.58
C ASP A 9 16.67 1.09 6.62
N MET A 10 15.52 1.74 6.73
CA MET A 10 15.42 3.20 6.64
C MET A 10 14.37 3.76 7.60
N ASP A 11 14.71 4.83 8.31
CA ASP A 11 13.72 5.56 9.09
C ASP A 11 12.72 6.28 8.17
N ILE A 12 11.45 6.21 8.54
CA ILE A 12 10.34 6.87 7.85
C ILE A 12 10.39 8.36 8.17
N LYS A 13 10.40 9.20 7.14
CA LYS A 13 10.42 10.66 7.27
C LYS A 13 9.28 11.30 6.49
N PRO A 14 8.58 12.31 7.07
CA PRO A 14 7.58 13.08 6.34
C PRO A 14 8.13 13.66 5.03
N GLY A 15 7.29 13.71 3.99
CA GLY A 15 7.66 14.30 2.71
C GLY A 15 8.69 13.51 1.90
N HIS A 16 8.77 12.19 2.09
CA HIS A 16 9.63 11.26 1.35
C HIS A 16 8.81 10.18 0.65
N VAL A 17 9.29 9.72 -0.52
CA VAL A 17 8.77 8.53 -1.20
C VAL A 17 9.85 7.46 -1.20
N TYR A 18 9.53 6.27 -0.70
CA TYR A 18 10.43 5.13 -0.68
C TYR A 18 10.02 4.13 -1.76
N VAL A 19 10.98 3.67 -2.55
CA VAL A 19 10.74 2.76 -3.67
C VAL A 19 11.50 1.47 -3.45
N LEU A 20 10.74 0.38 -3.41
CA LEU A 20 11.24 -0.99 -3.35
C LEU A 20 12.13 -1.34 -4.54
N ILE A 21 13.13 -2.19 -4.29
CA ILE A 21 13.96 -2.80 -5.33
C ILE A 21 13.44 -4.18 -5.70
N GLN A 22 13.82 -4.69 -6.87
CA GLN A 22 13.38 -6.01 -7.33
C GLN A 22 13.80 -7.12 -6.35
N ASN A 23 12.99 -8.19 -6.28
CA ASN A 23 13.24 -9.36 -5.44
C ASN A 23 13.39 -9.06 -3.94
N THR A 24 12.76 -7.98 -3.47
CA THR A 24 12.67 -7.66 -2.05
C THR A 24 11.22 -7.47 -1.65
N PHE A 25 10.96 -7.56 -0.35
CA PHE A 25 9.76 -7.06 0.28
C PHE A 25 10.15 -6.17 1.46
N ILE A 26 9.20 -5.38 1.93
CA ILE A 26 9.38 -4.51 3.10
C ILE A 26 8.29 -4.75 4.11
N THR A 27 8.66 -4.58 5.36
CA THR A 27 7.72 -4.45 6.47
C THR A 27 8.02 -3.15 7.21
N ILE A 28 7.12 -2.76 8.10
CA ILE A 28 7.32 -1.67 9.04
C ILE A 28 7.45 -2.25 10.44
N ASP A 29 8.42 -1.73 11.20
CA ASP A 29 8.51 -1.91 12.65
C ASP A 29 8.62 -0.53 13.30
N GLY A 30 7.53 -0.07 13.91
CA GLY A 30 7.40 1.28 14.45
C GLY A 30 7.55 2.35 13.35
N GLN A 31 8.64 3.11 13.39
CA GLN A 31 8.95 4.18 12.42
C GLN A 31 10.05 3.80 11.44
N GLN A 32 10.35 2.50 11.30
CA GLN A 32 11.40 2.02 10.42
C GLN A 32 10.83 1.11 9.34
N LEU A 33 11.31 1.31 8.10
CA LEU A 33 11.13 0.37 7.00
C LEU A 33 12.23 -0.68 7.08
N ILE A 34 11.83 -1.95 7.15
CA ILE A 34 12.73 -3.10 7.22
C ILE A 34 12.78 -3.78 5.85
N LEU A 35 13.96 -3.84 5.25
CA LEU A 35 14.16 -4.42 3.92
C LEU A 35 14.52 -5.90 4.02
N GLN A 36 13.80 -6.76 3.30
CA GLN A 36 14.03 -8.20 3.31
C GLN A 36 14.17 -8.76 1.88
N GLU A 37 15.12 -9.68 1.70
CA GLU A 37 15.27 -10.39 0.43
C GLU A 37 14.19 -11.46 0.30
N ARG A 38 13.57 -11.54 -0.89
CA ARG A 38 12.66 -12.64 -1.22
C ARG A 38 13.46 -13.91 -1.44
N LYS A 39 13.00 -15.02 -0.85
CA LYS A 39 13.63 -16.32 -1.11
C LYS A 39 13.29 -16.79 -2.52
N LYS A 40 14.23 -17.47 -3.18
CA LYS A 40 14.09 -17.90 -4.58
C LYS A 40 12.98 -18.92 -4.81
N ASP A 41 12.55 -19.62 -3.76
CA ASP A 41 11.47 -20.61 -3.75
C ASP A 41 10.07 -19.99 -3.54
N GLU A 42 9.97 -18.69 -3.27
CA GLU A 42 8.68 -17.99 -3.16
C GLU A 42 8.08 -17.69 -4.54
N ILE A 43 7.30 -18.65 -5.04
CA ILE A 43 6.63 -18.57 -6.34
C ILE A 43 5.56 -17.46 -6.35
N ILE A 44 4.82 -17.28 -5.24
CA ILE A 44 3.76 -16.28 -5.14
C ILE A 44 4.32 -15.01 -4.50
N ASN A 45 4.15 -13.89 -5.19
CA ASN A 45 4.47 -12.58 -4.62
C ASN A 45 3.27 -12.04 -3.84
N ARG A 46 3.46 -11.84 -2.53
CA ARG A 46 2.48 -11.24 -1.60
C ARG A 46 3.05 -9.99 -0.91
N ALA A 47 3.96 -9.30 -1.60
CA ALA A 47 4.71 -8.20 -1.00
C ALA A 47 3.80 -7.03 -0.58
N VAL A 48 2.72 -6.78 -1.32
CA VAL A 48 1.76 -5.72 -0.96
C VAL A 48 0.95 -6.13 0.26
N ASP A 49 0.42 -7.36 0.28
CA ASP A 49 -0.29 -7.90 1.44
C ASP A 49 0.59 -7.86 2.70
N ILE A 50 1.84 -8.33 2.62
CA ILE A 50 2.81 -8.31 3.73
C ILE A 50 3.07 -6.88 4.23
N PHE A 51 3.34 -5.95 3.31
CA PHE A 51 3.59 -4.56 3.67
C PHE A 51 2.37 -3.92 4.35
N PHE A 52 1.17 -4.09 3.78
CA PHE A 52 -0.06 -3.51 4.32
C PHE A 52 -0.42 -4.06 5.70
N HIS A 53 -0.16 -5.35 5.97
CA HIS A 53 -0.32 -5.90 7.33
C HIS A 53 0.59 -5.17 8.32
N SER A 54 1.89 -5.05 8.02
CA SER A 54 2.82 -4.36 8.92
C SER A 54 2.54 -2.86 9.07
N LEU A 55 2.01 -2.22 8.02
CA LEU A 55 1.55 -0.83 8.04
C LEU A 55 0.36 -0.67 9.00
N ALA A 56 -0.63 -1.57 8.89
CA ALA A 56 -1.80 -1.57 9.76
C ALA A 56 -1.41 -1.81 11.23
N GLU A 57 -0.48 -2.73 11.50
CA GLU A 57 0.03 -3.02 12.84
C GLU A 57 0.78 -1.82 13.45
N SER A 58 1.58 -1.11 12.65
CA SER A 58 2.43 -0.02 13.15
C SER A 58 1.70 1.32 13.27
N PHE A 59 0.74 1.60 12.37
CA PHE A 59 0.09 2.92 12.27
C PHE A 59 -1.42 2.91 12.54
N GLY A 60 -2.07 1.75 12.62
CA GLY A 60 -3.49 1.66 12.96
C GLY A 60 -4.37 2.58 12.11
N SER A 61 -5.12 3.48 12.76
CA SER A 61 -6.00 4.43 12.10
C SER A 61 -5.30 5.52 11.29
N GLU A 62 -3.98 5.69 11.46
CA GLU A 62 -3.18 6.60 10.65
C GLU A 62 -2.70 5.96 9.33
N ALA A 63 -2.91 4.65 9.15
CA ALA A 63 -2.53 3.94 7.93
C ALA A 63 -3.47 4.29 6.76
N VAL A 64 -2.88 4.58 5.59
CA VAL A 64 -3.61 4.69 4.32
C VAL A 64 -3.05 3.71 3.31
N GLY A 65 -3.89 2.78 2.85
CA GLY A 65 -3.58 1.84 1.78
C GLY A 65 -4.13 2.32 0.44
N ILE A 66 -3.29 2.37 -0.60
CA ILE A 66 -3.74 2.71 -1.96
C ILE A 66 -3.37 1.58 -2.91
N VAL A 67 -4.38 0.96 -3.54
CA VAL A 67 -4.17 -0.10 -4.54
C VAL A 67 -4.38 0.47 -5.95
N LEU A 68 -3.34 0.40 -6.77
CA LEU A 68 -3.34 0.87 -8.15
C LEU A 68 -3.35 -0.31 -9.14
N SER A 69 -3.35 -0.01 -10.43
CA SER A 69 -3.25 -0.95 -11.54
C SER A 69 -2.14 -2.00 -11.32
N GLY A 70 -2.52 -3.27 -11.31
CA GLY A 70 -1.64 -4.42 -11.09
C GLY A 70 -2.34 -5.74 -11.40
N GLY A 71 -1.57 -6.81 -11.61
CA GLY A 71 -2.10 -8.15 -11.86
C GLY A 71 -2.23 -8.97 -10.58
N GLY A 72 -3.13 -9.96 -10.56
CA GLY A 72 -3.31 -10.85 -9.41
C GLY A 72 -4.18 -10.25 -8.31
N SER A 73 -3.98 -10.71 -7.07
CA SER A 73 -4.77 -10.31 -5.89
C SER A 73 -3.90 -9.84 -4.71
N ASP A 74 -2.63 -9.53 -4.97
CA ASP A 74 -1.69 -9.04 -3.95
C ASP A 74 -2.12 -7.64 -3.49
N GLY A 75 -2.63 -7.53 -2.27
CA GLY A 75 -3.15 -6.31 -1.68
C GLY A 75 -4.55 -6.45 -1.08
N LEU A 76 -5.34 -7.47 -1.46
CA LEU A 76 -6.70 -7.67 -0.92
C LEU A 76 -6.71 -7.99 0.57
N GLU A 77 -5.86 -8.91 1.03
CA GLU A 77 -5.86 -9.27 2.44
C GLU A 77 -5.19 -8.15 3.27
N GLY A 78 -4.22 -7.46 2.67
CA GLY A 78 -3.60 -6.27 3.23
C GLY A 78 -4.58 -5.11 3.45
N THR A 79 -5.48 -4.83 2.49
CA THR A 79 -6.47 -3.74 2.65
C THR A 79 -7.43 -4.04 3.79
N LYS A 80 -7.91 -5.28 3.90
CA LYS A 80 -8.75 -5.72 5.02
C LYS A 80 -8.06 -5.50 6.37
N ALA A 81 -6.74 -5.75 6.43
CA ALA A 81 -5.96 -5.52 7.64
C ALA A 81 -5.92 -4.03 8.01
N ILE A 82 -5.73 -3.14 7.03
CA ILE A 82 -5.76 -1.68 7.22
C ILE A 82 -7.13 -1.24 7.73
N GLU A 83 -8.22 -1.66 7.09
CA GLU A 83 -9.58 -1.25 7.51
C GLU A 83 -9.93 -1.79 8.90
N LYS A 84 -9.56 -3.03 9.20
CA LYS A 84 -9.74 -3.62 10.53
C LYS A 84 -8.98 -2.86 11.63
N ALA A 85 -7.84 -2.27 11.29
CA ALA A 85 -7.06 -1.43 12.19
C ALA A 85 -7.59 0.02 12.30
N GLY A 86 -8.68 0.35 11.59
CA GLY A 86 -9.30 1.67 11.54
C GLY A 86 -8.64 2.62 10.53
N GLY A 87 -7.74 2.11 9.69
CA GLY A 87 -7.09 2.88 8.63
C GLY A 87 -8.01 3.09 7.42
N TYR A 88 -7.46 3.73 6.39
CA TYR A 88 -8.22 4.16 5.22
C TYR A 88 -7.73 3.47 3.94
N VAL A 89 -8.66 2.96 3.13
CA VAL A 89 -8.30 2.27 1.88
C VAL A 89 -8.87 3.02 0.67
N MET A 90 -8.03 3.23 -0.32
CA MET A 90 -8.43 3.78 -1.61
C MET A 90 -7.96 2.89 -2.75
N VAL A 91 -8.75 2.78 -3.81
CA VAL A 91 -8.48 1.87 -4.93
C VAL A 91 -8.65 2.61 -6.25
N GLN A 92 -7.74 2.35 -7.19
CA GLN A 92 -7.89 2.85 -8.55
C GLN A 92 -9.11 2.20 -9.21
N THR A 93 -9.97 3.00 -9.83
CA THR A 93 -11.08 2.44 -10.62
C THR A 93 -10.56 1.49 -11.72
N PRO A 94 -11.12 0.26 -11.84
CA PRO A 94 -10.70 -0.71 -12.84
C PRO A 94 -10.71 -0.16 -14.28
N ASP A 95 -11.62 0.77 -14.60
CA ASP A 95 -11.77 1.36 -15.94
C ASP A 95 -10.54 2.19 -16.38
N THR A 96 -9.79 2.72 -15.42
CA THR A 96 -8.55 3.48 -15.70
C THR A 96 -7.28 2.63 -15.56
N SER A 97 -7.43 1.35 -15.19
CA SER A 97 -6.32 0.47 -14.88
C SER A 97 -5.82 -0.26 -16.14
N LYS A 98 -4.50 -0.23 -16.38
CA LYS A 98 -3.90 -1.03 -17.46
C LYS A 98 -3.99 -2.53 -17.16
N PHE A 99 -3.85 -2.88 -15.89
CA PHE A 99 -4.06 -4.21 -15.34
C PHE A 99 -5.04 -4.08 -14.18
N SER A 100 -6.26 -4.57 -14.37
CA SER A 100 -7.34 -4.41 -13.40
C SER A 100 -7.43 -5.54 -12.37
N GLY A 101 -6.50 -6.50 -12.38
CA GLY A 101 -6.53 -7.68 -11.49
C GLY A 101 -6.56 -7.30 -10.02
N MET A 102 -5.56 -6.55 -9.56
CA MET A 102 -5.47 -6.10 -8.17
C MET A 102 -6.64 -5.19 -7.78
N PRO A 103 -6.95 -4.11 -8.53
CA PRO A 103 -8.12 -3.28 -8.23
C PRO A 103 -9.43 -4.06 -8.15
N ASN A 104 -9.71 -4.95 -9.12
CA ASN A 104 -10.91 -5.78 -9.10
C ASN A 104 -10.94 -6.70 -7.89
N SER A 105 -9.79 -7.29 -7.54
CA SER A 105 -9.69 -8.17 -6.37
C SER A 105 -10.11 -7.45 -5.09
N VAL A 106 -9.68 -6.19 -4.90
CA VAL A 106 -10.05 -5.40 -3.73
C VAL A 106 -11.52 -4.99 -3.77
N VAL A 107 -11.98 -4.39 -4.87
CA VAL A 107 -13.36 -3.90 -5.00
C VAL A 107 -14.41 -5.03 -4.89
N GLN A 108 -14.08 -6.26 -5.28
CA GLN A 108 -14.99 -7.40 -5.16
C GLN A 108 -14.87 -8.13 -3.83
N GLY A 109 -13.71 -8.06 -3.19
CA GLY A 109 -13.39 -8.84 -1.99
C GLY A 109 -13.47 -8.06 -0.68
N ASP A 110 -13.69 -6.75 -0.75
CA ASP A 110 -13.68 -5.80 0.36
C ASP A 110 -14.57 -4.56 0.07
N ASP A 111 -14.67 -3.60 1.00
CA ASP A 111 -15.45 -2.35 0.83
C ASP A 111 -14.56 -1.10 0.94
N PRO A 112 -13.72 -0.82 -0.08
CA PRO A 112 -12.77 0.28 -0.01
C PRO A 112 -13.48 1.63 0.07
N HIS A 113 -12.95 2.52 0.90
CA HIS A 113 -13.56 3.82 1.18
C HIS A 113 -13.69 4.72 -0.05
N ILE A 114 -12.76 4.60 -1.01
CA ILE A 114 -12.75 5.38 -2.26
C ILE A 114 -12.36 4.47 -3.43
N VAL A 115 -13.14 4.54 -4.51
CA VAL A 115 -12.78 3.98 -5.82
C VAL A 115 -12.80 5.12 -6.85
N ALA A 116 -11.63 5.50 -7.38
CA ALA A 116 -11.51 6.69 -8.24
C ALA A 116 -10.32 6.61 -9.22
N SER A 117 -10.21 7.56 -10.14
CA SER A 117 -9.02 7.68 -11.00
C SER A 117 -7.76 8.06 -10.19
N PRO A 118 -6.53 7.79 -10.69
CA PRO A 118 -5.31 8.15 -9.95
C PRO A 118 -5.19 9.63 -9.58
N VAL A 119 -5.72 10.51 -10.43
CA VAL A 119 -5.74 11.96 -10.18
C VAL A 119 -6.64 12.28 -8.99
N GLU A 120 -7.87 11.75 -9.00
CA GLU A 120 -8.81 11.92 -7.90
C GLU A 120 -8.29 11.29 -6.61
N LEU A 121 -7.65 10.11 -6.68
CA LEU A 121 -7.03 9.48 -5.51
C LEU A 121 -5.98 10.38 -4.86
N ALA A 122 -5.15 11.05 -5.65
CA ALA A 122 -4.16 12.00 -5.12
C ALA A 122 -4.84 13.20 -4.42
N GLU A 123 -5.92 13.73 -5.00
CA GLU A 123 -6.71 14.80 -4.38
C GLU A 123 -7.35 14.36 -3.07
N LYS A 124 -7.90 13.14 -3.03
CA LYS A 124 -8.53 12.56 -1.85
C LYS A 124 -7.51 12.26 -0.75
N LEU A 125 -6.34 11.74 -1.09
CA LEU A 125 -5.24 11.54 -0.15
C LEU A 125 -4.83 12.86 0.48
N LYS A 126 -4.64 13.91 -0.33
CA LYS A 126 -4.31 15.25 0.20
C LYS A 126 -5.39 15.75 1.15
N ALA A 127 -6.67 15.67 0.75
CA ALA A 127 -7.78 16.10 1.58
C ALA A 127 -7.95 15.27 2.87
N TRP A 128 -7.55 13.99 2.86
CA TRP A 128 -7.53 13.13 4.04
C TRP A 128 -6.45 13.58 5.02
N VAL A 129 -5.22 13.82 4.54
CA VAL A 129 -4.10 14.30 5.36
C VAL A 129 -4.41 15.68 5.97
N ASP A 130 -4.97 16.60 5.17
CA ASP A 130 -5.32 17.96 5.63
C ASP A 130 -6.39 17.99 6.73
N ARG A 131 -7.14 16.89 6.95
CA ARG A 131 -8.16 16.78 8.03
C ARG A 131 -7.61 16.22 9.34
N GLN A 132 -6.42 15.62 9.31
CA GLN A 132 -5.77 15.02 10.47
C GLN A 132 -4.85 16.02 11.20
N ILE A 133 -4.61 17.19 10.60
CA ILE A 133 -3.79 18.30 11.12
C ILE A 133 -4.72 19.40 11.65
#